data_AF-U6DCT4-F1
#
_entry.id   AF-U6DCT4-F1
#
_cell.length_a   1.000
_cell.length_b   1.000
_cell.length_c   1.000
_cell.angle_alpha   90.00
_cell.angle_beta   90.00
_cell.angle_gamma   90.00
#
_symmetry.space_group_name_H-M   'P 1'
#
loop_
_entity.id
_entity.type
_entity.pdbx_description
1 polymer ?
#
loop_
_entity_poly.entity_id
_entity_poly.type
_entity_poly.pdbx_seq_one_letter_code
_entity_poly.pdbx_strand_id
1 'polypeptide(L)'
;MADLEAVLADVSYLMAMEKSKATPAARASKKILLPEPSIRSVMQKYLEDRGEVTFEKIFSQKLGYLLFRDFCLKHLEEAKPLVEFYEEIKKYEKLETEEERLARSREVFDTYIMKE
;
A
#
# COMPACT_ATOMS: atom_id res chain seq x y z
N MET A 1 46.64 12.45 -9.86
CA MET A 1 45.71 12.97 -8.83
C MET A 1 44.31 12.33 -8.93
N ALA A 2 43.84 11.93 -10.12
CA ALA A 2 42.56 11.24 -10.31
C ALA A 2 42.47 9.82 -9.70
N ASP A 3 43.61 9.13 -9.57
CA ASP A 3 43.63 7.71 -9.17
C ASP A 3 43.26 7.51 -7.69
N LEU A 4 43.68 8.43 -6.81
CA LEU A 4 43.36 8.35 -5.38
C LEU A 4 41.89 8.67 -5.09
N GLU A 5 41.31 9.61 -5.83
CA GLU A 5 39.92 10.04 -5.66
C GLU A 5 38.94 8.95 -6.13
N ALA A 6 39.25 8.27 -7.23
CA ALA A 6 38.48 7.12 -7.70
C ALA A 6 38.51 5.95 -6.70
N VAL A 7 39.69 5.63 -6.16
CA VAL A 7 39.84 4.57 -5.15
C VAL A 7 39.08 4.93 -3.87
N LEU A 8 39.12 6.18 -3.41
CA LEU A 8 38.37 6.63 -2.25
C LEU A 8 36.86 6.58 -2.48
N ALA A 9 36.40 6.91 -3.68
CA ALA A 9 34.99 6.80 -4.05
C ALA A 9 34.51 5.35 -3.99
N ASP A 10 35.27 4.41 -4.56
CA ASP A 10 34.94 2.99 -4.57
C ASP A 10 34.94 2.38 -3.16
N VAL A 11 35.94 2.70 -2.34
CA VAL A 11 35.98 2.25 -0.93
C VAL A 11 34.81 2.83 -0.14
N SER A 12 34.47 4.11 -0.35
CA SER A 12 33.33 4.74 0.32
C SER A 12 32.00 4.10 -0.08
N TYR A 13 31.85 3.72 -1.34
CA TYR A 13 30.65 3.05 -1.86
C TYR A 13 30.51 1.65 -1.28
N LEU A 14 31.59 0.86 -1.28
CA LEU A 14 31.60 -0.48 -0.69
C LEU A 14 31.32 -0.44 0.82
N MET A 15 31.93 0.49 1.55
CA MET A 15 31.64 0.70 2.98
C MET A 15 30.19 1.13 3.23
N ALA A 16 29.61 1.96 2.35
CA ALA A 16 28.20 2.35 2.43
C ALA A 16 27.27 1.14 2.18
N MET A 17 27.60 0.29 1.20
CA MET A 17 26.87 -0.95 0.93
C MET A 17 26.94 -1.92 2.12
N GLU A 18 28.12 -2.10 2.73
CA GLU A 18 28.27 -2.97 3.91
C GLU A 18 27.52 -2.43 5.13
N LYS A 19 27.59 -1.12 5.40
CA LYS A 19 26.81 -0.48 6.48
C LYS A 19 25.29 -0.58 6.25
N SER A 20 24.84 -0.50 5.00
CA SER A 20 23.40 -0.63 4.66
C SER A 20 22.82 -2.02 4.92
N LYS A 21 23.66 -3.06 4.95
CA LYS A 21 23.23 -4.44 5.27
C LYS A 21 23.13 -4.70 6.78
N ALA A 22 23.97 -4.04 7.59
CA ALA A 22 24.06 -4.28 9.03
C ALA A 22 23.25 -3.29 9.89
N THR A 23 22.81 -2.17 9.33
CA THR A 23 21.96 -1.18 10.00
C THR A 23 20.86 -0.74 9.05
N PRO A 24 19.57 -0.76 9.45
CA PRO A 24 18.53 -0.15 8.64
C PRO A 24 18.97 1.30 8.40
N ALA A 25 19.14 1.65 7.12
CA ALA A 25 19.76 2.90 6.69
C ALA A 25 19.33 4.03 7.61
N ALA A 26 20.31 4.63 8.30
CA ALA A 26 20.13 5.84 9.10
C ALA A 26 19.82 7.02 8.17
N ARG A 27 18.70 6.93 7.41
CA ARG A 27 17.97 8.11 7.01
C ARG A 27 17.67 8.82 8.32
N ALA A 28 18.11 10.06 8.47
CA ALA A 28 17.63 10.91 9.55
C ALA A 28 16.10 10.86 9.50
N SER A 29 15.51 10.08 10.41
CA SER A 29 14.08 9.79 10.48
C SER A 29 13.36 11.03 10.99
N LYS A 30 13.33 12.10 10.18
CA LYS A 30 12.33 13.14 10.36
C LYS A 30 11.00 12.46 10.06
N LYS A 31 10.34 11.97 11.11
CA LYS A 31 9.00 11.40 11.04
C LYS A 31 8.13 12.35 10.21
N ILE A 32 7.41 11.81 9.23
CA ILE A 32 6.50 12.63 8.42
C ILE A 32 5.44 13.19 9.38
N LEU A 33 5.36 14.52 9.47
CA LEU A 33 4.33 15.20 10.24
C LEU A 33 3.12 15.42 9.32
N LEU A 34 1.98 14.87 9.71
CA LEU A 34 0.73 15.13 8.99
C LEU A 34 0.20 16.52 9.35
N PRO A 35 -0.35 17.27 8.39
CA PRO A 35 -1.04 18.52 8.67
C PRO A 35 -2.27 18.29 9.55
N GLU A 36 -2.74 19.35 10.22
CA GLU A 36 -3.95 19.29 11.03
C GLU A 36 -5.20 19.01 10.17
N PRO A 37 -6.26 18.38 10.73
CA PRO A 37 -7.47 18.04 9.99
C PRO A 37 -8.18 19.21 9.30
N SER A 38 -7.97 20.44 9.77
CA SER A 38 -8.46 21.68 9.17
C SER A 38 -8.05 21.86 7.70
N ILE A 39 -6.92 21.24 7.29
CA ILE A 39 -6.42 21.22 5.91
C ILE A 39 -7.44 20.65 4.92
N ARG A 40 -8.38 19.80 5.37
CA ARG A 40 -9.42 19.20 4.54
C ARG A 40 -10.24 20.27 3.80
N SER A 41 -10.54 21.39 4.45
CA SER A 41 -11.37 22.45 3.87
C SER A 41 -10.78 23.03 2.57
N VAL A 42 -9.45 23.08 2.49
CA VAL A 42 -8.70 23.54 1.31
C VAL A 42 -8.47 22.39 0.34
N MET A 43 -7.99 21.26 0.84
CA MET A 43 -7.62 20.12 0.00
C MET A 43 -8.82 19.48 -0.70
N GLN A 44 -9.98 19.45 -0.05
CA GLN A 44 -11.18 18.89 -0.65
C GLN A 44 -11.60 19.68 -1.90
N LYS A 45 -11.68 21.01 -1.81
CA LYS A 45 -11.98 21.87 -2.97
C LYS A 45 -10.92 21.74 -4.07
N TYR A 46 -9.64 21.77 -3.68
CA TYR A 46 -8.53 21.62 -4.63
C TYR A 46 -8.59 20.30 -5.42
N LEU A 47 -8.97 19.20 -4.77
CA LEU A 47 -9.11 17.90 -5.42
C LEU A 47 -10.43 17.81 -6.22
N GLU A 48 -11.52 18.40 -5.74
CA GLU A 48 -12.81 18.46 -6.43
C GLU A 48 -12.70 19.24 -7.75
N ASP A 49 -12.04 20.40 -7.75
CA ASP A 49 -11.83 21.24 -8.94
C ASP A 49 -11.03 20.50 -10.04
N ARG A 50 -10.22 19.52 -9.64
CA ARG A 50 -9.41 18.66 -10.53
C ARG A 50 -10.12 17.35 -10.88
N GLY A 51 -11.30 17.11 -10.34
CA GLY A 51 -12.03 15.85 -10.50
C GLY A 51 -11.24 14.65 -9.93
N GLU A 52 -10.46 14.85 -8.88
CA GLU A 52 -9.68 13.80 -8.20
C GLU A 52 -10.51 13.08 -7.12
N VAL A 53 -11.64 13.66 -6.70
CA VAL A 53 -12.54 13.08 -5.69
C VAL A 53 -13.58 12.18 -6.35
N THR A 54 -13.11 11.10 -6.95
CA THR A 54 -13.96 10.03 -7.53
C THR A 54 -13.54 8.67 -6.99
N PHE A 55 -14.46 7.71 -6.98
CA PHE A 55 -14.17 6.36 -6.48
C PHE A 55 -12.96 5.75 -7.20
N GLU A 56 -12.95 5.77 -8.53
CA GLU A 56 -11.89 5.17 -9.33
C GLU A 56 -10.50 5.74 -9.03
N LYS A 57 -10.40 7.07 -8.93
CA LYS A 57 -9.13 7.75 -8.65
C LYS A 57 -8.66 7.55 -7.22
N ILE A 58 -9.55 7.55 -6.23
CA ILE A 58 -9.17 7.34 -4.83
C ILE A 58 -8.83 5.86 -4.58
N PHE A 59 -9.63 4.95 -5.13
CA PHE A 59 -9.49 3.51 -4.92
C PHE A 59 -8.27 2.92 -5.64
N SER A 60 -7.87 3.48 -6.79
CA SER A 60 -6.63 3.07 -7.48
C SER A 60 -5.35 3.53 -6.78
N GLN A 61 -5.42 4.53 -5.90
CA GLN A 61 -4.28 5.00 -5.12
C GLN A 61 -4.03 4.10 -3.92
N LYS A 62 -2.75 3.77 -3.64
CA LYS A 62 -2.40 2.89 -2.52
C LYS A 62 -2.90 3.40 -1.17
N LEU A 63 -2.70 4.68 -0.87
CA LEU A 63 -3.15 5.28 0.40
C LEU A 63 -4.67 5.47 0.42
N GLY A 64 -5.27 5.86 -0.71
CA GLY A 64 -6.72 6.01 -0.85
C GLY A 64 -7.45 4.68 -0.60
N TYR A 65 -6.98 3.59 -1.21
CA TYR A 65 -7.48 2.24 -0.95
C TYR A 65 -7.39 1.85 0.53
N LEU A 66 -6.23 2.07 1.17
CA LEU A 66 -6.04 1.67 2.58
C LEU A 66 -6.99 2.40 3.52
N LEU A 67 -7.19 3.71 3.31
CA LEU A 67 -8.12 4.53 4.10
C LEU A 67 -9.58 4.16 3.81
N PHE A 68 -9.92 3.95 2.53
CA PHE A 68 -11.25 3.51 2.11
C PHE A 68 -11.62 2.16 2.71
N ARG A 69 -10.70 1.19 2.64
CA ARG A 69 -10.86 -0.13 3.25
C ARG A 69 -11.06 -0.02 4.76
N ASP A 70 -10.20 0.75 5.44
CA ASP A 70 -10.30 0.92 6.89
C ASP A 70 -11.66 1.50 7.29
N PHE A 71 -12.14 2.48 6.51
CA PHE A 71 -13.46 3.07 6.68
C PHE A 71 -14.57 2.02 6.49
N CYS A 72 -14.57 1.26 5.40
CA CYS A 72 -15.59 0.23 5.16
C CYS A 72 -15.59 -0.86 6.23
N LEU A 73 -14.43 -1.34 6.68
CA LEU A 73 -14.36 -2.44 7.64
C LEU A 73 -14.79 -2.04 9.05
N LYS A 74 -14.58 -0.77 9.45
CA LYS A 74 -14.84 -0.28 10.81
C LYS A 74 -16.13 0.51 10.96
N HIS A 75 -16.52 1.23 9.92
CA HIS A 75 -17.58 2.24 10.02
C HIS A 75 -18.76 1.97 9.09
N LEU A 76 -18.69 0.98 8.18
CA LEU A 76 -19.76 0.70 7.21
C LEU A 76 -20.08 -0.80 7.12
N GLU A 77 -21.02 -1.26 7.95
CA GLU A 77 -21.37 -2.68 8.08
C GLU A 77 -21.87 -3.31 6.77
N GLU A 78 -22.58 -2.53 5.94
CA GLU A 78 -23.07 -2.98 4.63
C GLU A 78 -21.96 -3.20 3.60
N ALA A 79 -20.91 -2.38 3.61
CA ALA A 79 -19.79 -2.51 2.66
C ALA A 79 -18.70 -3.46 3.14
N LYS A 80 -18.66 -3.77 4.43
CA LYS A 80 -17.70 -4.70 5.02
C LYS A 80 -17.61 -6.05 4.26
N PRO A 81 -18.70 -6.80 4.01
CA PRO A 81 -18.62 -8.07 3.30
C PRO A 81 -18.13 -7.91 1.85
N LEU A 82 -18.45 -6.80 1.19
CA LEU A 82 -17.99 -6.52 -0.18
C LEU A 82 -16.48 -6.32 -0.23
N VAL A 83 -15.94 -5.58 0.74
CA VAL A 83 -14.51 -5.30 0.83
C VAL A 83 -13.72 -6.54 1.26
N GLU A 84 -14.25 -7.33 2.19
CA GLU A 84 -13.65 -8.62 2.59
C GLU A 84 -13.57 -9.58 1.40
N PHE A 85 -14.66 -9.70 0.63
CA PHE A 85 -14.67 -10.51 -0.57
C PHE A 85 -13.67 -10.02 -1.63
N TYR A 86 -13.59 -8.70 -1.85
CA TYR A 86 -12.60 -8.11 -2.75
C TYR A 86 -11.16 -8.45 -2.32
N GLU A 87 -10.85 -8.38 -1.02
CA GLU A 87 -9.52 -8.74 -0.53
C GLU A 87 -9.20 -10.23 -0.73
N GLU A 88 -10.19 -11.11 -0.56
CA GLU A 88 -10.01 -12.54 -0.79
C GLU A 88 -9.72 -12.86 -2.26
N ILE A 89 -10.40 -12.17 -3.20
CA ILE A 89 -10.06 -12.27 -4.62
C ILE A 89 -8.65 -11.75 -4.87
N LYS A 90 -8.25 -10.62 -4.27
CA LYS A 90 -6.89 -10.07 -4.41
C LYS A 90 -5.80 -10.97 -3.82
N LYS A 91 -6.12 -11.82 -2.84
CA LYS A 91 -5.21 -12.86 -2.33
C LYS A 91 -5.16 -14.04 -3.30
N TYR A 92 -6.32 -14.48 -3.78
CA TYR A 92 -6.44 -15.55 -4.77
C TYR A 92 -5.65 -15.25 -6.06
N GLU A 93 -5.72 -14.01 -6.56
CA GLU A 93 -4.96 -13.55 -7.74
C GLU A 93 -3.44 -13.72 -7.61
N LYS A 94 -2.90 -13.83 -6.39
CA LYS A 94 -1.47 -13.97 -6.11
C LYS A 94 -1.01 -15.40 -5.89
N LEU A 95 -1.91 -16.37 -5.94
CA LEU A 95 -1.57 -17.78 -5.80
C LEU A 95 -0.85 -18.29 -7.06
N GLU A 96 0.28 -18.95 -6.86
CA GLU A 96 1.14 -19.41 -7.95
C GLU A 96 0.77 -20.83 -8.42
N THR A 97 0.25 -21.66 -7.52
CA THR A 97 -0.03 -23.07 -7.81
C THR A 97 -1.50 -23.30 -8.18
N GLU A 98 -1.76 -24.34 -8.97
CA GLU A 98 -3.13 -24.73 -9.33
C GLU A 98 -3.87 -25.41 -8.17
N GLU A 99 -3.16 -26.20 -7.35
CA GLU A 99 -3.74 -26.85 -6.17
C GLU A 99 -4.24 -25.83 -5.12
N GLU A 100 -3.44 -24.80 -4.80
CA GLU A 100 -3.87 -23.73 -3.89
C GLU A 100 -5.05 -22.94 -4.48
N ARG A 101 -5.06 -22.70 -5.80
CA ARG A 101 -6.19 -22.04 -6.47
C ARG A 101 -7.45 -22.90 -6.40
N LEU A 102 -7.37 -24.20 -6.60
CA LEU A 102 -8.53 -25.09 -6.49
C LEU A 102 -9.10 -25.10 -5.07
N ALA A 103 -8.24 -25.23 -4.06
CA ALA A 103 -8.67 -25.17 -2.66
C ALA A 103 -9.30 -23.80 -2.32
N ARG A 104 -8.61 -22.71 -2.64
CA ARG A 104 -9.04 -21.36 -2.27
C ARG A 104 -10.28 -20.89 -3.03
N SER A 105 -10.43 -21.26 -4.30
CA SER A 105 -11.63 -20.92 -5.08
C SER A 105 -12.89 -21.55 -4.52
N ARG A 106 -12.82 -22.80 -4.06
CA ARG A 106 -13.94 -23.49 -3.43
C ARG A 106 -14.32 -22.85 -2.10
N GLU A 107 -13.34 -22.56 -1.25
CA GLU A 107 -13.56 -21.85 0.02
C GLU A 107 -14.21 -20.48 -0.18
N VAL A 108 -13.72 -19.68 -1.12
CA VAL A 108 -14.25 -18.35 -1.41
C VAL A 108 -15.68 -18.42 -1.97
N PHE A 109 -15.95 -19.39 -2.85
CA PHE A 109 -17.28 -19.62 -3.39
C PHE A 109 -18.29 -20.01 -2.31
N ASP A 110 -17.94 -20.99 -1.47
CA ASP A 110 -18.82 -21.48 -0.40
C ASP A 110 -19.00 -20.44 0.72
N THR A 111 -18.04 -19.54 0.95
CA THR A 111 -18.14 -18.53 2.02
C THR A 111 -18.91 -17.28 1.60
N TYR A 112 -18.70 -16.80 0.37
CA TYR A 112 -19.17 -15.48 -0.07
C TYR A 112 -20.27 -15.51 -1.14
N ILE A 113 -20.38 -16.59 -1.92
CA ILE A 113 -21.32 -16.70 -3.05
C ILE A 113 -22.47 -17.66 -2.73
N MET A 114 -22.15 -18.90 -2.35
CA MET A 114 -23.11 -19.89 -1.86
C MET A 114 -23.28 -19.73 -0.36
N LYS A 115 -24.03 -18.71 0.07
CA LYS A 115 -24.51 -18.67 1.45
C LYS A 115 -25.70 -19.62 1.58
N GLU A 116 -25.57 -20.64 2.42
CA GLU A 116 -26.74 -21.30 3.03
C GLU A 116 -27.60 -20.27 3.80
#